data_AF-A0A4U3L404-F1
#
_entry.id   AF-A0A4U3L404-F1
#
_cell.length_a   1.000
_cell.length_b   1.000
_cell.length_c   1.000
_cell.angle_alpha   90.00
_cell.angle_beta   90.00
_cell.angle_gamma   90.00
#
_symmetry.space_group_name_H-M   'P 1'
#
loop_
_entity.id
_entity.type
_entity.pdbx_description
1 polymer ?
#
loop_
_entity_poly.entity_id
_entity_poly.type
_entity_poly.pdbx_seq_one_letter_code
_entity_poly.pdbx_strand_id
1 'polypeptide(L)'
;MKKIKVSNMDKSRYISMLITRNVLLLVIGFSFFGVSCKKEIKAGPPIALTYDQVYMVGNATSVGWDINNAIPMTPTSGNPNEFTWEGPLYAGEIKFPTALSWTSDTFMSATAGQSITDNKALLALNGNPDYHWVLADADAGNYKITLNTKDQTVTFQKE
;
A
#
# COMPACT_ATOMS: atom_id res chain seq x y z
N MET A 1 16.38 -13.60 58.87
CA MET A 1 17.66 -13.44 58.12
C MET A 1 17.63 -12.10 57.38
N LYS A 2 18.72 -11.31 57.36
CA LYS A 2 18.77 -10.02 56.63
C LYS A 2 20.22 -9.52 56.45
N LYS A 3 20.46 -8.76 55.37
CA LYS A 3 21.74 -8.19 54.89
C LYS A 3 22.73 -9.22 54.27
N ILE A 4 23.63 -8.92 53.31
CA ILE A 4 23.69 -8.05 52.07
C ILE A 4 25.18 -7.86 51.68
N LYS A 5 25.50 -7.79 50.36
CA LYS A 5 26.85 -7.60 49.74
C LYS A 5 27.83 -8.77 49.95
N VAL A 6 28.85 -9.00 49.11
CA VAL A 6 29.42 -8.29 47.92
C VAL A 6 29.52 -9.31 46.73
N SER A 7 30.18 -9.18 45.56
CA SER A 7 31.08 -8.22 44.88
C SER A 7 31.08 -8.44 43.35
N ASN A 8 31.73 -7.57 42.56
CA ASN A 8 31.88 -7.67 41.09
C ASN A 8 33.30 -8.08 40.65
N MET A 9 33.46 -8.38 39.34
CA MET A 9 34.70 -8.34 38.53
C MET A 9 35.74 -9.48 38.76
N ASP A 10 36.51 -9.94 37.76
CA ASP A 10 36.53 -9.77 36.28
C ASP A 10 37.52 -10.80 35.65
N LYS A 11 37.63 -10.84 34.32
CA LYS A 11 38.75 -11.35 33.48
C LYS A 11 38.72 -12.80 33.02
N SER A 12 38.20 -12.92 31.79
CA SER A 12 38.86 -13.53 30.62
C SER A 12 40.36 -13.87 30.76
N ARG A 13 40.78 -14.96 30.08
CA ARG A 13 42.14 -15.50 29.80
C ARG A 13 42.64 -16.66 30.69
N TYR A 14 42.32 -17.87 30.25
CA TYR A 14 43.18 -19.07 30.37
C TYR A 14 42.98 -19.93 29.12
N ILE A 15 43.98 -20.50 28.44
CA ILE A 15 45.36 -20.04 28.16
C ILE A 15 45.77 -20.73 26.83
N SER A 16 46.69 -20.16 26.05
CA SER A 16 47.14 -20.78 24.79
C SER A 16 48.24 -21.82 25.02
N MET A 17 47.91 -23.12 24.93
CA MET A 17 48.81 -24.23 24.56
C MET A 17 47.92 -25.40 24.09
N LEU A 18 48.04 -25.89 22.84
CA LEU A 18 49.03 -26.85 22.31
C LEU A 18 48.82 -28.30 22.81
N ILE A 19 48.88 -29.25 21.86
CA ILE A 19 49.01 -30.73 22.03
C ILE A 19 47.70 -31.47 22.39
N THR A 20 47.33 -32.68 21.90
CA THR A 20 47.57 -33.43 20.64
C THR A 20 46.69 -34.71 20.64
N ARG A 21 46.20 -35.17 19.47
CA ARG A 21 45.65 -36.52 19.15
C ARG A 21 44.31 -36.97 19.79
N ASN A 22 43.36 -37.26 18.89
CA ASN A 22 42.50 -38.45 18.78
C ASN A 22 42.40 -39.43 19.98
N VAL A 23 41.17 -39.81 20.35
CA VAL A 23 40.67 -41.20 20.25
C VAL A 23 39.12 -41.24 20.14
N LEU A 24 38.66 -42.17 19.29
CA LEU A 24 37.32 -42.67 18.97
C LEU A 24 36.35 -42.93 20.15
N LEU A 25 35.04 -42.69 19.95
CA LEU A 25 33.97 -43.55 20.51
C LEU A 25 32.63 -43.50 19.72
N LEU A 26 31.96 -44.64 19.70
CA LEU A 26 30.65 -44.98 19.09
C LEU A 26 29.47 -44.68 20.07
N VAL A 27 28.17 -44.64 19.73
CA VAL A 27 27.40 -44.59 18.45
C VAL A 27 25.88 -44.35 18.73
N ILE A 28 25.09 -44.05 17.69
CA ILE A 28 23.61 -43.87 17.59
C ILE A 28 22.91 -42.86 18.53
N GLY A 29 22.36 -41.81 17.92
CA GLY A 29 21.20 -41.06 18.41
C GLY A 29 20.13 -41.01 17.32
N PHE A 30 18.95 -41.55 17.59
CA PHE A 30 17.92 -41.87 16.58
C PHE A 30 17.53 -40.66 15.70
N SER A 31 17.89 -40.70 14.40
CA SER A 31 17.61 -39.61 13.45
C SER A 31 16.12 -39.50 13.14
N PHE A 32 15.40 -38.68 13.91
CA PHE A 32 14.01 -38.32 13.64
C PHE A 32 13.92 -37.41 12.40
N PHE A 33 14.04 -38.00 11.21
CA PHE A 33 13.65 -37.38 9.95
C PHE A 33 12.13 -37.25 9.89
N GLY A 34 11.60 -36.31 10.66
CA GLY A 34 10.24 -35.84 10.52
C GLY A 34 10.07 -35.23 9.13
N VAL A 35 9.53 -36.03 8.19
CA VAL A 35 9.10 -35.54 6.88
C VAL A 35 7.91 -34.62 7.09
N SER A 36 8.23 -33.35 7.41
CA SER A 36 7.27 -32.25 7.43
C SER A 36 6.82 -32.01 6.00
N CYS A 37 5.84 -32.79 5.56
CA CYS A 37 5.14 -32.59 4.31
C CYS A 37 4.34 -31.30 4.42
N LYS A 38 5.02 -30.17 4.20
CA LYS A 38 4.42 -28.85 4.13
C LYS A 38 3.48 -28.84 2.93
N LYS A 39 2.19 -29.11 3.18
CA LYS A 39 1.14 -28.94 2.18
C LYS A 39 0.99 -27.44 1.93
N GLU A 40 1.77 -26.91 0.99
CA GLU A 40 1.66 -25.53 0.54
C GLU A 40 0.24 -25.30 0.02
N ILE A 41 -0.54 -24.53 0.78
CA ILE A 41 -1.85 -24.05 0.35
C ILE A 41 -1.59 -22.90 -0.61
N LYS A 42 -1.28 -23.23 -1.86
CA LYS A 42 -1.07 -22.22 -2.90
C LYS A 42 -2.38 -21.47 -3.10
N ALA A 43 -2.34 -20.15 -2.91
CA ALA A 43 -3.45 -19.29 -3.29
C ALA A 43 -3.77 -19.51 -4.78
N GLY A 44 -5.04 -19.36 -5.14
CA GLY A 44 -5.41 -19.27 -6.56
C GLY A 44 -4.75 -18.05 -7.22
N PRO A 45 -4.77 -17.96 -8.56
CA PRO A 45 -4.41 -16.71 -9.23
C PRO A 45 -5.26 -15.56 -8.66
N PRO A 46 -4.67 -14.37 -8.40
CA PRO A 46 -5.44 -13.22 -7.95
C PRO A 46 -6.58 -12.91 -8.92
N ILE A 47 -7.79 -12.69 -8.39
CA ILE A 47 -8.91 -12.20 -9.19
C ILE A 47 -8.57 -10.75 -9.55
N ALA A 48 -8.41 -10.48 -10.84
CA ALA A 48 -8.25 -9.11 -11.32
C ALA A 48 -9.58 -8.37 -11.16
N LEU A 49 -9.53 -7.21 -10.48
CA LEU A 49 -10.67 -6.30 -10.41
C LEU A 49 -10.65 -5.40 -11.65
N THR A 50 -11.79 -5.27 -12.29
CA THR A 50 -12.01 -4.46 -13.50
C THR A 50 -13.21 -3.57 -13.28
N TYR A 51 -13.12 -2.32 -13.72
CA TYR A 51 -14.15 -1.31 -13.52
C TYR A 51 -14.51 -0.71 -14.88
N ASP A 52 -15.80 -0.66 -15.21
CA ASP A 52 -16.28 -0.07 -16.48
C ASP A 52 -16.40 1.46 -16.40
N GLN A 53 -16.45 2.01 -15.19
CA GLN A 53 -16.65 3.43 -14.91
C GLN A 53 -15.78 3.88 -13.74
N VAL A 54 -15.30 5.12 -13.83
CA VAL A 54 -14.71 5.87 -12.72
C VAL A 54 -15.22 7.31 -12.82
N TYR A 55 -15.46 7.92 -11.66
CA TYR A 55 -15.93 9.29 -11.52
C TYR A 55 -14.91 10.12 -10.72
N MET A 56 -15.13 11.43 -10.63
CA MET A 56 -14.40 12.35 -9.76
C MET A 56 -15.38 13.07 -8.84
N VAL A 57 -15.05 13.17 -7.56
CA VAL A 57 -15.84 13.90 -6.57
C VAL A 57 -14.92 14.55 -5.52
N GLY A 58 -15.31 15.71 -5.01
CA GLY A 58 -14.58 16.48 -4.01
C GLY A 58 -14.54 17.98 -4.30
N ASN A 59 -14.20 18.79 -3.30
CA ASN A 59 -14.18 20.26 -3.38
C ASN A 59 -13.24 20.83 -4.46
N ALA A 60 -12.23 20.07 -4.90
CA ALA A 60 -11.39 20.46 -6.03
C ALA A 60 -12.10 20.38 -7.40
N THR A 61 -13.32 19.84 -7.45
CA THR A 61 -14.15 19.72 -8.66
C THR A 61 -15.32 20.69 -8.63
N SER A 62 -15.90 20.99 -9.80
CA SER A 62 -17.07 21.89 -9.92
C SER A 62 -18.36 21.36 -9.25
N VAL A 63 -18.39 20.09 -8.83
CA VAL A 63 -19.56 19.44 -8.20
C VAL A 63 -19.41 19.24 -6.69
N GLY A 64 -18.24 19.59 -6.13
CA GLY A 64 -17.97 19.41 -4.70
C GLY A 64 -18.18 17.96 -4.24
N TRP A 65 -18.83 17.80 -3.09
CA TRP A 65 -19.17 16.48 -2.52
C TRP A 65 -20.57 15.97 -2.92
N ASP A 66 -21.09 16.28 -4.11
CA ASP A 66 -22.32 15.63 -4.61
C ASP A 66 -22.01 14.37 -5.44
N ILE A 67 -22.08 13.20 -4.79
CA ILE A 67 -21.87 11.90 -5.43
C ILE A 67 -22.88 11.59 -6.54
N ASN A 68 -24.08 12.19 -6.55
CA ASN A 68 -25.10 11.93 -7.56
C ASN A 68 -24.77 12.63 -8.89
N ASN A 69 -23.96 13.69 -8.82
CA ASN A 69 -23.49 14.48 -9.95
C ASN A 69 -21.96 14.35 -10.15
N ALA A 70 -21.33 13.32 -9.59
CA ALA A 70 -19.89 13.08 -9.73
C ALA A 70 -19.46 13.00 -11.20
N ILE A 71 -18.32 13.60 -11.53
CA ILE A 71 -17.92 13.86 -12.93
C ILE A 71 -17.35 12.58 -13.53
N PRO A 72 -17.93 12.00 -14.60
CA PRO A 72 -17.41 10.78 -15.21
C PRO A 72 -16.05 11.01 -15.88
N MET A 73 -15.13 10.08 -15.70
CA MET A 73 -13.88 9.99 -16.47
C MET A 73 -14.08 9.16 -17.74
N THR A 74 -13.29 9.44 -18.77
CA THR A 74 -13.33 8.74 -20.06
C THR A 74 -12.31 7.59 -20.08
N PRO A 75 -12.71 6.32 -20.31
CA PRO A 75 -11.77 5.22 -20.41
C PRO A 75 -10.88 5.36 -21.65
N THR A 76 -9.58 5.10 -21.52
CA THR A 76 -8.62 5.17 -22.63
C THR A 76 -8.87 4.04 -23.63
N SER A 77 -9.06 4.39 -24.90
CA SER A 77 -9.28 3.43 -25.98
C SER A 77 -8.14 2.41 -26.08
N GLY A 78 -8.46 1.14 -25.88
CA GLY A 78 -7.49 0.04 -25.87
C GLY A 78 -6.81 -0.25 -24.53
N ASN A 79 -7.01 0.58 -23.49
CA ASN A 79 -6.52 0.30 -22.13
C ASN A 79 -7.67 0.31 -21.11
N PRO A 80 -8.28 -0.85 -20.79
CA PRO A 80 -9.45 -0.94 -19.90
C PRO A 80 -9.11 -0.68 -18.41
N ASN A 81 -7.86 -0.36 -18.09
CA ASN A 81 -7.42 -0.04 -16.73
C ASN A 81 -7.17 1.47 -16.56
N GLU A 82 -7.36 2.29 -17.59
CA GLU A 82 -6.93 3.69 -17.59
C GLU A 82 -8.11 4.61 -17.92
N PHE A 83 -8.26 5.65 -17.11
CA PHE A 83 -9.33 6.63 -17.17
C PHE A 83 -8.73 8.03 -17.21
N THR A 84 -9.23 8.87 -18.11
CA THR A 84 -8.72 10.22 -18.34
C THR A 84 -9.82 11.27 -18.18
N TRP A 85 -9.43 12.46 -17.74
CA TRP A 85 -10.30 13.63 -17.68
C TRP A 85 -9.49 14.91 -17.91
N GLU A 86 -10.09 15.90 -18.55
CA GLU A 86 -9.46 17.20 -18.86
C GLU A 86 -10.41 18.33 -18.44
N GLY A 87 -9.89 19.32 -17.70
CA GLY A 87 -10.68 20.47 -17.24
C GLY A 87 -10.13 21.19 -16.01
N PRO A 88 -10.89 22.15 -15.45
CA PRO A 88 -10.45 22.97 -14.32
C PRO A 88 -10.57 22.26 -12.97
N LEU A 89 -9.51 22.33 -12.17
CA LEU A 89 -9.49 21.95 -10.76
C LEU A 89 -9.28 23.18 -9.86
N TYR A 90 -9.86 23.11 -8.68
CA TYR A 90 -9.81 24.13 -7.63
C TYR A 90 -9.04 23.63 -6.41
N ALA A 91 -8.79 24.52 -5.44
CA ALA A 91 -8.25 24.14 -4.15
C ALA A 91 -9.22 23.22 -3.38
N GLY A 92 -8.69 22.27 -2.62
CA GLY A 92 -9.46 21.33 -1.82
C GLY A 92 -9.20 19.87 -2.15
N GLU A 93 -10.16 19.02 -1.84
CA GLU A 93 -10.00 17.56 -1.86
C GLU A 93 -10.60 16.90 -3.11
N ILE A 94 -10.07 15.73 -3.49
CA ILE A 94 -10.59 14.89 -4.59
C ILE A 94 -10.38 13.38 -4.32
N LYS A 95 -11.34 12.55 -4.77
CA LYS A 95 -11.24 11.08 -4.87
C LYS A 95 -12.02 10.52 -6.06
N PHE A 96 -11.76 9.26 -6.41
CA PHE A 96 -12.23 8.67 -7.66
C PHE A 96 -13.10 7.40 -7.45
N PRO A 97 -14.42 7.55 -7.16
CA PRO A 97 -15.31 6.42 -6.94
C PRO A 97 -15.66 5.71 -8.25
N THR A 98 -15.90 4.40 -8.17
CA THR A 98 -16.22 3.55 -9.34
C THR A 98 -17.72 3.47 -9.66
N ALA A 99 -18.56 4.05 -8.80
CA ALA A 99 -20.00 4.25 -9.06
C ALA A 99 -20.48 5.55 -8.38
N LEU A 100 -21.71 5.98 -8.70
CA LEU A 100 -22.40 7.08 -8.01
C LEU A 100 -22.91 6.64 -6.61
N SER A 101 -22.01 6.17 -5.75
CA SER A 101 -22.30 5.73 -4.37
C SER A 101 -21.09 5.91 -3.45
N TRP A 102 -21.33 6.42 -2.24
CA TRP A 102 -20.31 6.51 -1.19
C TRP A 102 -19.80 5.15 -0.70
N THR A 103 -20.50 4.06 -1.01
CA THR A 103 -20.09 2.69 -0.65
C THR A 103 -19.60 1.90 -1.86
N SER A 104 -19.19 2.55 -2.96
CA SER A 104 -18.48 1.87 -4.05
C SER A 104 -17.03 1.61 -3.67
N ASP A 105 -16.38 0.70 -4.39
CA ASP A 105 -14.92 0.74 -4.50
C ASP A 105 -14.49 2.12 -5.00
N THR A 106 -13.42 2.68 -4.42
CA THR A 106 -12.96 4.04 -4.71
C THR A 106 -11.44 4.05 -4.80
N PHE A 107 -10.89 4.67 -5.84
CA PHE A 107 -9.47 5.00 -5.88
C PHE A 107 -9.24 6.28 -5.10
N MET A 108 -8.52 6.12 -3.99
CA MET A 108 -8.26 7.11 -2.95
C MET A 108 -6.76 7.33 -2.82
N SER A 109 -6.32 8.37 -2.11
CA SER A 109 -4.90 8.56 -1.88
C SER A 109 -4.32 7.47 -0.96
N ALA A 110 -3.05 7.12 -1.15
CA ALA A 110 -2.38 6.14 -0.30
C ALA A 110 -2.22 6.60 1.15
N THR A 111 -2.23 7.91 1.41
CA THR A 111 -2.30 8.52 2.75
C THR A 111 -3.34 9.64 2.81
N ALA A 112 -3.85 9.94 4.01
CA ALA A 112 -4.78 11.07 4.21
C ALA A 112 -4.08 12.42 3.93
N GLY A 113 -4.73 13.29 3.15
CA GLY A 113 -4.22 14.64 2.84
C GLY A 113 -3.03 14.65 1.89
N GLN A 114 -2.93 13.66 1.00
CA GLN A 114 -1.79 13.49 0.09
C GLN A 114 -1.77 14.61 -0.97
N SER A 115 -0.61 15.23 -1.21
CA SER A 115 -0.46 16.17 -2.33
C SER A 115 -0.70 15.45 -3.67
N ILE A 116 -1.33 16.13 -4.63
CA ILE A 116 -1.42 15.68 -6.03
C ILE A 116 -0.07 15.38 -6.71
N THR A 117 1.05 15.76 -6.08
CA THR A 117 2.40 15.44 -6.55
C THR A 117 2.85 14.01 -6.20
N ASP A 118 2.20 13.30 -5.26
CA ASP A 118 2.40 11.87 -5.05
C ASP A 118 1.29 11.10 -5.78
N ASN A 119 1.69 10.31 -6.78
CA ASN A 119 0.80 9.60 -7.69
C ASN A 119 0.17 8.33 -7.10
N LYS A 120 0.56 7.88 -5.90
CA LYS A 120 0.10 6.59 -5.35
C LYS A 120 -1.38 6.64 -4.96
N ALA A 121 -2.17 5.76 -5.55
CA ALA A 121 -3.53 5.48 -5.11
C ALA A 121 -3.56 4.26 -4.16
N LEU A 122 -4.64 4.17 -3.40
CA LEU A 122 -5.11 3.00 -2.68
C LEU A 122 -6.51 2.67 -3.20
N LEU A 123 -6.76 1.40 -3.49
CA LEU A 123 -8.12 0.92 -3.70
C LEU A 123 -8.83 0.75 -2.34
N ALA A 124 -9.69 1.70 -2.01
CA ALA A 124 -10.55 1.67 -0.83
C ALA A 124 -11.84 0.90 -1.14
N LEU A 125 -11.96 -0.32 -0.62
CA LEU A 125 -13.14 -1.16 -0.84
C LEU A 125 -14.33 -0.65 -0.03
N ASN A 126 -15.51 -0.54 -0.65
CA ASN A 126 -16.71 0.05 -0.04
C ASN A 126 -16.44 1.44 0.60
N GLY A 127 -15.64 2.28 -0.06
CA GLY A 127 -15.33 3.64 0.40
C GLY A 127 -14.49 3.73 1.68
N ASN A 128 -13.74 2.66 2.06
CA ASN A 128 -12.97 2.62 3.30
C ASN A 128 -11.51 2.14 3.07
N PRO A 129 -10.48 2.80 3.64
CA PRO A 129 -10.52 4.06 4.41
C PRO A 129 -10.90 5.25 3.52
N ASP A 130 -11.34 6.37 4.12
CA ASP A 130 -11.72 7.59 3.38
C ASP A 130 -10.56 8.60 3.33
N TYR A 131 -9.68 8.47 2.32
CA TYR A 131 -8.47 9.29 2.13
C TYR A 131 -8.52 10.08 0.81
N HIS A 132 -8.19 11.37 0.87
CA HIS A 132 -8.29 12.29 -0.27
C HIS A 132 -6.93 12.86 -0.68
N TRP A 133 -6.74 13.07 -1.98
CA TRP A 133 -5.71 14.01 -2.44
C TRP A 133 -6.15 15.44 -2.16
N VAL A 134 -5.19 16.32 -1.90
CA VAL A 134 -5.39 17.75 -1.64
C VAL A 134 -4.64 18.58 -2.69
N LEU A 135 -5.34 19.57 -3.24
CA LEU A 135 -4.80 20.68 -4.02
C LEU A 135 -4.77 21.94 -3.15
N ALA A 136 -3.65 22.65 -3.13
CA ALA A 136 -3.55 23.97 -2.50
C ALA A 136 -4.08 25.08 -3.43
N ASP A 137 -4.25 26.30 -2.91
CA ASP A 137 -4.68 27.47 -3.71
C ASP A 137 -3.76 27.76 -4.91
N ALA A 138 -2.46 27.50 -4.76
CA ALA A 138 -1.48 27.63 -5.85
C ALA A 138 -1.57 26.52 -6.91
N ASP A 139 -2.18 25.38 -6.56
CA ASP A 139 -2.34 24.24 -7.47
C ASP A 139 -3.56 24.39 -8.39
N ALA A 140 -4.53 25.25 -8.07
CA ALA A 140 -5.71 25.49 -8.92
C ALA A 140 -5.34 25.87 -10.38
N GLY A 141 -6.12 25.40 -11.35
CA GLY A 141 -5.86 25.57 -12.79
C GLY A 141 -6.46 24.44 -13.63
N ASN A 142 -6.13 24.38 -14.92
CA ASN A 142 -6.53 23.27 -15.77
C ASN A 142 -5.58 22.06 -15.63
N TYR A 143 -6.14 20.87 -15.73
CA TYR A 143 -5.43 19.61 -15.61
C TYR A 143 -5.92 18.57 -16.60
N LYS A 144 -4.98 17.76 -17.10
CA LYS A 144 -5.22 16.39 -17.53
C LYS A 144 -4.98 15.45 -16.34
N ILE A 145 -6.03 14.77 -15.90
CA ILE A 145 -5.95 13.67 -14.94
C ILE A 145 -5.88 12.35 -15.72
N THR A 146 -4.95 11.46 -15.34
CA THR A 146 -4.93 10.06 -15.78
C THR A 146 -4.87 9.14 -14.56
N LEU A 147 -5.91 8.33 -14.33
CA LEU A 147 -5.95 7.28 -13.32
C LEU A 147 -5.71 5.91 -13.98
N ASN A 148 -4.80 5.12 -13.44
CA ASN A 148 -4.60 3.71 -13.77
C ASN A 148 -5.03 2.83 -12.58
N THR A 149 -6.11 2.08 -12.77
CA THR A 149 -6.79 1.27 -11.74
C THR A 149 -6.03 -0.01 -11.39
N LYS A 150 -5.29 -0.57 -12.36
CA LYS A 150 -4.49 -1.80 -12.20
C LYS A 150 -3.19 -1.55 -11.45
N ASP A 151 -2.47 -0.51 -11.85
CA ASP A 151 -1.17 -0.16 -11.26
C ASP A 151 -1.33 0.83 -10.09
N GLN A 152 -2.58 1.18 -9.73
CA GLN A 152 -2.99 2.02 -8.60
C GLN A 152 -2.22 3.35 -8.54
N THR A 153 -2.26 4.10 -9.64
CA THR A 153 -1.64 5.43 -9.74
C THR A 153 -2.55 6.45 -10.40
N VAL A 154 -2.45 7.71 -9.97
CA VAL A 154 -3.10 8.86 -10.62
C VAL A 154 -2.06 9.94 -10.93
N THR A 155 -2.11 10.51 -12.12
CA THR A 155 -1.23 11.61 -12.54
C THR A 155 -2.07 12.86 -12.74
N PHE A 156 -1.69 13.95 -12.06
CA PHE A 156 -2.28 15.27 -12.20
C PHE A 156 -1.32 16.15 -13.03
N GLN A 157 -1.46 16.09 -14.36
CA GLN A 157 -0.67 16.93 -15.27
C GLN A 157 -1.35 18.29 -15.44
N LYS A 158 -0.74 19.37 -14.94
CA LYS A 158 -1.20 20.74 -15.16
C LYS A 158 -0.93 21.18 -16.61
N GLU A 159 -1.84 21.98 -17.17
CA GLU A 159 -1.70 22.63 -18.49
C GLU A 159 -0.92 23.96 -18.44
#